data_AF-A0AAQ3XAT4-F1
#
_entry.id   AF-A0AAQ3XAT4-F1
#
_cell.length_a   1.000
_cell.length_b   1.000
_cell.length_c   1.000
_cell.angle_alpha   90.00
_cell.angle_beta   90.00
_cell.angle_gamma   90.00
#
_symmetry.space_group_name_H-M   'P 1'
#
loop_
_entity.id
_entity.type
_entity.pdbx_description
1 polymer ?
#
loop_
_entity_poly.entity_id
_entity_poly.type
_entity_poly.pdbx_seq_one_letter_code
_entity_poly.pdbx_strand_id
1 'polypeptide(L)'
;MALEVLTKAVPAELMGTIANKATAKIAWDSIKLMNVGVERVRKAKARTLRREFDSLKFKDGETVDDFGIRINRIANQLVVLGGGLKEEEIVHKFL
;
A
#
# COMPACT_ATOMS: atom_id res chain seq x y z
N MET A 1 -4.59 23.68 -24.22
CA MET A 1 -3.81 24.24 -23.09
C MET A 1 -3.95 23.46 -21.79
N ALA A 2 -5.09 23.41 -21.07
CA ALA A 2 -5.12 22.71 -19.76
C ALA A 2 -5.07 21.17 -19.83
N LEU A 3 -5.78 20.55 -20.78
CA LEU A 3 -5.79 19.09 -20.95
C LEU A 3 -4.43 18.56 -21.42
N GLU A 4 -3.76 19.27 -22.32
CA GLU A 4 -2.41 18.93 -22.81
C GLU A 4 -1.33 19.02 -21.72
N VAL A 5 -1.50 19.90 -20.74
CA VAL A 5 -0.60 19.98 -19.59
C VAL A 5 -0.81 18.76 -18.70
N LEU A 6 -2.06 18.35 -18.47
CA LEU A 6 -2.35 17.12 -17.71
C LEU A 6 -1.78 15.88 -18.37
N THR A 7 -1.86 15.74 -19.71
CA THR A 7 -1.29 14.57 -20.42
C THR A 7 0.23 14.47 -20.32
N LYS A 8 0.93 15.61 -20.18
CA LYS A 8 2.39 15.64 -19.98
C LYS A 8 2.80 15.44 -18.52
N ALA A 9 1.90 15.71 -17.57
CA ALA A 9 2.19 15.64 -16.13
C ALA A 9 1.86 14.27 -15.51
N VAL A 10 1.10 13.41 -16.21
CA VAL A 10 0.76 12.08 -15.70
C VAL A 10 1.69 10.99 -16.23
N PRO A 11 1.92 9.92 -15.44
CA PRO A 11 2.58 8.72 -15.93
C PRO A 11 1.89 8.11 -17.15
N ALA A 12 2.66 7.38 -17.96
CA ALA A 12 2.16 6.79 -19.20
C ALA A 12 0.99 5.82 -18.96
N GLU A 13 0.94 5.16 -17.80
CA GLU A 13 -0.15 4.23 -17.46
C GLU A 13 -1.49 4.94 -17.28
N LEU A 14 -1.50 6.24 -16.94
CA LEU A 14 -2.72 7.03 -16.76
C LEU A 14 -3.17 7.73 -18.05
N MET A 15 -2.32 7.76 -19.09
CA MET A 15 -2.67 8.40 -20.36
C MET A 15 -3.92 7.80 -20.99
N GLY A 16 -4.08 6.48 -20.96
CA GLY A 16 -5.28 5.80 -21.49
C GLY A 16 -6.57 6.20 -20.78
N THR A 17 -6.49 6.57 -19.50
CA THR A 17 -7.66 7.03 -18.72
C THR A 17 -8.07 8.45 -19.08
N ILE A 18 -7.12 9.33 -19.45
CA ILE A 18 -7.40 10.75 -19.67
C ILE A 18 -7.44 11.19 -21.14
N ALA A 19 -6.87 10.39 -22.06
CA ALA A 19 -6.74 10.74 -23.48
C ALA A 19 -8.08 11.03 -24.18
N ASN A 20 -9.17 10.38 -23.73
CA ASN A 20 -10.50 10.50 -24.34
C ASN A 20 -11.46 11.41 -23.54
N LYS A 21 -10.97 12.22 -22.58
CA LYS A 21 -11.83 13.06 -21.75
C LYS A 21 -12.06 14.43 -22.40
N ALA A 22 -13.33 14.84 -22.46
CA ALA A 22 -13.74 16.07 -23.14
C ALA A 22 -13.19 17.37 -22.50
N THR A 23 -12.84 17.35 -21.20
CA THR A 23 -12.31 18.51 -20.49
C THR A 23 -11.22 18.12 -19.50
N ALA A 24 -10.32 19.07 -19.20
CA ALA A 24 -9.31 18.93 -18.17
C ALA A 24 -9.90 18.59 -16.79
N LYS A 25 -11.08 19.15 -16.47
CA LYS A 25 -11.78 18.85 -15.22
C LYS A 25 -12.17 17.38 -15.10
N ILE A 26 -12.76 16.81 -16.15
CA ILE A 26 -13.18 15.40 -16.15
C ILE A 26 -11.95 14.48 -16.09
N ALA A 27 -10.86 14.83 -16.76
CA ALA A 27 -9.59 14.11 -16.65
C ALA A 27 -9.05 14.13 -15.22
N TRP A 28 -8.99 15.30 -14.59
CA TRP A 28 -8.55 15.47 -13.20
C TRP A 28 -9.40 14.70 -12.21
N ASP A 29 -10.73 14.76 -12.33
CA ASP A 29 -11.66 14.03 -11.47
C ASP A 29 -11.48 12.51 -11.60
N SER A 30 -11.17 12.03 -12.82
CA SER A 30 -10.88 10.60 -13.06
C SER A 30 -9.58 10.16 -12.38
N ILE A 31 -8.51 10.95 -12.49
CA ILE A 31 -7.23 10.68 -11.78
C ILE A 31 -7.45 10.67 -10.27
N LYS A 32 -8.18 11.66 -9.75
CA LYS A 32 -8.49 11.75 -8.31
C LYS A 32 -9.26 10.52 -7.84
N LEU A 33 -10.25 10.07 -8.59
CA LEU A 33 -11.03 8.88 -8.25
C LEU A 33 -10.18 7.62 -8.26
N MET A 34 -9.30 7.44 -9.24
CA MET A 34 -8.35 6.32 -9.28
C MET A 34 -7.43 6.33 -8.06
N ASN A 35 -6.83 7.48 -7.73
CA ASN A 35 -5.94 7.61 -6.57
C ASN A 35 -6.67 7.30 -5.26
N VAL A 36 -7.94 7.69 -5.12
CA VAL A 36 -8.76 7.28 -3.97
C VAL A 36 -8.95 5.76 -3.94
N GLY A 37 -9.19 5.12 -5.10
CA GLY A 37 -9.25 3.67 -5.22
C GLY A 37 -7.94 2.99 -4.79
N VAL A 38 -6.81 3.47 -5.30
CA VAL A 38 -5.46 2.98 -4.94
C VAL A 38 -5.22 3.12 -3.44
N GLU A 39 -5.51 4.28 -2.85
CA GLU A 39 -5.36 4.48 -1.41
C GLU A 39 -6.29 3.59 -0.58
N ARG A 40 -7.52 3.33 -1.05
CA ARG A 40 -8.43 2.39 -0.37
C ARG A 40 -7.88 0.98 -0.38
N VAL A 41 -7.33 0.51 -1.51
CA VAL A 41 -6.68 -0.81 -1.62
C VAL A 41 -5.44 -0.88 -0.76
N ARG A 42 -4.59 0.16 -0.79
CA ARG A 42 -3.37 0.29 0.05
C ARG A 42 -3.71 0.15 1.53
N LYS A 43 -4.70 0.93 2.00
CA LYS A 43 -5.19 0.88 3.39
C LYS A 43 -5.83 -0.46 3.75
N ALA A 44 -6.59 -1.07 2.84
CA ALA A 44 -7.18 -2.39 3.08
C ALA A 44 -6.09 -3.46 3.25
N LYS A 45 -5.08 -3.46 2.38
CA LYS A 45 -3.94 -4.38 2.49
C LYS A 45 -3.15 -4.17 3.77
N ALA A 46 -2.89 -2.91 4.16
CA ALA A 46 -2.22 -2.59 5.41
C ALA A 46 -3.01 -3.12 6.63
N ARG A 47 -4.33 -2.95 6.65
CA ARG A 47 -5.18 -3.51 7.73
C ARG A 47 -5.13 -5.04 7.77
N THR A 48 -5.12 -5.71 6.63
CA THR A 48 -5.01 -7.17 6.58
C THR A 48 -3.66 -7.63 7.13
N LEU A 49 -2.55 -7.01 6.71
CA LEU A 49 -1.21 -7.33 7.22
C LEU A 49 -1.08 -7.05 8.72
N ARG A 50 -1.72 -5.98 9.21
CA ARG A 50 -1.77 -5.68 10.65
C ARG A 50 -2.47 -6.80 11.42
N ARG A 51 -3.62 -7.29 10.94
CA ARG A 51 -4.31 -8.44 11.55
C ARG A 51 -3.47 -9.71 11.48
N GLU A 52 -2.77 -9.95 10.36
CA GLU A 52 -1.84 -11.07 10.22
C GLU A 52 -0.73 -10.99 11.27
N PHE A 53 -0.12 -9.80 11.45
CA PHE A 53 0.85 -9.55 12.50
C PHE A 53 0.27 -9.79 13.90
N ASP A 54 -0.90 -9.24 14.22
CA ASP A 54 -1.55 -9.39 15.52
C ASP A 54 -1.82 -10.87 15.83
N SER A 55 -2.27 -11.64 14.84
CA SER A 55 -2.50 -13.10 14.94
C SER A 55 -1.24 -13.96 14.90
N LEU A 56 -0.08 -13.38 14.55
CA LEU A 56 1.17 -14.11 14.39
C LEU A 56 1.61 -14.69 15.74
N LYS A 57 1.88 -16.00 15.73
CA LYS A 57 2.39 -16.78 16.85
C LYS A 57 3.49 -17.71 16.36
N PHE A 58 4.37 -18.05 17.29
CA PHE A 58 5.38 -19.10 17.11
C PHE A 58 4.69 -20.43 16.84
N LYS A 59 5.21 -21.21 15.89
CA LYS A 59 4.67 -22.54 15.56
C LYS A 59 5.51 -23.64 16.17
N ASP A 60 4.90 -24.79 16.40
CA ASP A 60 5.63 -25.98 16.84
C ASP A 60 6.64 -26.42 15.77
N GLY A 61 7.90 -26.62 16.18
CA GLY A 61 9.00 -26.99 15.29
C GLY A 61 9.58 -25.83 14.45
N GLU A 62 9.08 -24.60 14.62
CA GLU A 62 9.68 -23.40 14.03
C GLU A 62 10.93 -22.98 14.81
N THR A 63 11.93 -22.39 14.14
CA THR A 63 13.07 -21.78 14.81
C THR A 63 12.82 -20.29 15.09
N VAL A 64 13.56 -19.70 16.03
CA VAL A 64 13.48 -18.26 16.32
C VAL A 64 13.79 -17.42 15.07
N ASP A 65 14.75 -17.87 14.25
CA ASP A 65 15.12 -17.19 13.01
C ASP A 65 13.99 -17.24 11.97
N ASP A 66 13.34 -18.39 11.79
CA ASP A 66 12.19 -18.54 10.89
C ASP A 66 11.03 -17.62 11.30
N PHE A 67 10.76 -17.54 12.60
CA PHE A 67 9.74 -16.67 13.13
C PHE A 67 10.10 -15.19 12.93
N GLY A 68 11.37 -14.81 13.14
CA GLY A 68 11.88 -13.48 12.88
C GLY A 68 11.78 -13.07 11.41
N ILE A 69 12.06 -14.00 10.48
CA ILE A 69 11.87 -13.77 9.03
C ILE A 69 10.41 -13.45 8.70
N ARG A 70 9.45 -14.17 9.30
CA ARG A 70 8.02 -13.91 9.09
C ARG A 70 7.59 -12.55 9.63
N ILE A 71 8.06 -12.17 10.81
CA ILE A 71 7.81 -10.84 11.37
C ILE A 71 8.37 -9.75 10.45
N ASN A 72 9.64 -9.88 10.07
CA ASN A 72 10.31 -8.90 9.19
C ASN A 72 9.62 -8.77 7.84
N ARG A 73 9.14 -9.87 7.26
CA ARG A 73 8.36 -9.83 6.02
C ARG A 73 7.13 -8.92 6.17
N ILE A 74 6.35 -9.11 7.23
CA ILE A 74 5.13 -8.33 7.45
C ILE A 74 5.47 -6.87 7.77
N ALA A 75 6.48 -6.63 8.60
CA ALA A 75 6.95 -5.28 8.96
C ALA A 75 7.39 -4.48 7.72
N ASN A 76 8.21 -5.07 6.85
CA ASN A 76 8.68 -4.44 5.62
C ASN A 76 7.53 -4.10 4.67
N GLN A 77 6.55 -5.00 4.51
CA GLN A 77 5.38 -4.74 3.69
C GLN A 77 4.51 -3.61 4.28
N LEU A 78 4.38 -3.55 5.60
CA LEU A 78 3.64 -2.49 6.30
C LEU A 78 4.30 -1.11 6.15
N VAL A 79 5.64 -1.04 6.20
CA VAL A 79 6.39 0.22 5.96
C VAL A 79 6.08 0.79 4.57
N VAL A 80 6.14 -0.05 3.52
CA VAL A 80 5.82 0.37 2.14
C VAL A 80 4.38 0.88 2.01
N LEU A 81 3.45 0.30 2.77
CA LEU A 81 2.04 0.69 2.78
C LEU A 81 1.72 1.86 3.73
N GLY A 82 2.73 2.44 4.39
CA GLY A 82 2.57 3.55 5.34
C GLY A 82 1.92 3.16 6.68
N GLY A 83 1.92 1.86 7.02
CA GLY A 83 1.39 1.30 8.26
C GLY A 83 2.48 0.69 9.14
N GLY A 84 3.68 1.28 9.16
CA GLY A 84 4.84 0.76 9.87
C GLY A 84 4.57 0.38 11.32
N LEU A 85 5.23 -0.69 11.76
CA LEU A 85 5.21 -1.17 13.14
C LEU A 85 6.26 -0.43 13.97
N LYS A 86 5.99 -0.18 15.24
CA LYS A 86 7.01 0.28 16.18
C LYS A 86 7.88 -0.88 16.63
N GLU A 87 9.10 -0.57 17.06
CA GLU A 87 10.04 -1.58 17.54
C GLU A 87 9.49 -2.35 18.75
N GLU A 88 8.80 -1.68 19.67
CA GLU A 88 8.23 -2.33 20.86
C GLU A 88 7.17 -3.38 20.48
N GLU A 89 6.39 -3.12 19.42
CA GLU A 89 5.39 -4.05 18.90
C GLU A 89 6.03 -5.31 18.33
N ILE A 90 7.20 -5.16 17.69
CA ILE A 90 7.99 -6.26 17.12
C ILE A 90 8.63 -7.08 18.24
N VAL A 91 9.29 -6.44 19.20
CA VAL A 91 9.95 -7.14 20.31
C VAL A 91 8.95 -7.93 21.14
N HIS A 92 7.75 -7.38 21.39
CA HIS A 92 6.71 -8.08 22.13
C HIS A 92 6.23 -9.38 21.48
N LYS A 93 6.49 -9.60 20.18
CA LYS A 93 6.18 -10.89 19.53
C LYS A 93 7.12 -12.03 19.91
N PHE A 94 8.31 -11.71 20.42
CA PHE A 94 9.30 -12.69 20.86
C PHE A 94 9.21 -13.03 22.35
N LEU A 95 8.32 -12.33 23.08
CA LEU A 95 8.07 -12.52 24.51
C LEU A 95 6.78 -13.32 24.74
#